data_AF-A0A356R8E4-F1
#
_entry.id   AF-A0A356R8E4-F1
#
_cell.length_a   1.000
_cell.length_b   1.000
_cell.length_c   1.000
_cell.angle_alpha   90.00
_cell.angle_beta   90.00
_cell.angle_gamma   90.00
#
_symmetry.space_group_name_H-M   'P 1'
#
loop_
_entity.id
_entity.type
_entity.pdbx_description
1 polymer ?
#
loop_
_entity_poly.entity_id
_entity_poly.type
_entity_poly.pdbx_seq_one_letter_code
_entity_poly.pdbx_strand_id
1 'polypeptide(L)'
;EKPWTGADLLEMAQLYDQKADELQSEAVRLEQRAISLAEKPHMDPKGFTRTGWMLIASSRWKSAKELREMAAMHRSEGKRLLALEKNGEVPTEDLDKEGNAAQKHGT
;
A
#
# COMPACT_ATOMS: atom_id res chain seq x y z
N GLU A 1 -8.72 -12.07 15.74
CA GLU A 1 -7.44 -11.55 15.21
C GLU A 1 -7.02 -10.36 16.07
N LYS A 2 -5.72 -10.10 16.25
CA LYS A 2 -5.25 -8.94 17.04
C LYS A 2 -5.41 -7.67 16.19
N PRO A 3 -5.93 -6.55 16.74
CA PRO A 3 -6.01 -5.29 16.00
C PRO A 3 -4.61 -4.79 15.63
N TRP A 4 -4.50 -4.19 14.44
CA TRP A 4 -3.26 -3.58 13.96
C TRP A 4 -2.88 -2.39 14.84
N THR A 5 -1.61 -2.33 15.26
CA THR A 5 -1.08 -1.19 16.01
C THR A 5 -0.61 -0.08 15.06
N GLY A 6 -0.44 1.12 15.61
CA GLY A 6 0.10 2.24 14.83
C GLY A 6 1.50 1.94 14.27
N ALA A 7 2.34 1.22 15.01
CA ALA A 7 3.67 0.80 14.56
C ALA A 7 3.59 -0.22 13.41
N ASP A 8 2.68 -1.20 13.48
CA ASP A 8 2.52 -2.20 12.43
C ASP A 8 2.11 -1.55 11.09
N LEU A 9 1.24 -0.54 11.13
CA LEU A 9 0.82 0.20 9.93
C LEU A 9 1.97 1.03 9.34
N LEU A 10 2.83 1.61 10.17
CA LEU A 10 4.01 2.33 9.69
C LEU A 10 5.02 1.38 9.02
N GLU A 11 5.21 0.19 9.57
CA GLU A 11 6.05 -0.85 8.95
C GLU A 11 5.47 -1.28 7.59
N MET A 12 4.17 -1.53 7.52
CA MET A 12 3.48 -1.85 6.26
C MET A 12 3.61 -0.74 5.22
N ALA A 13 3.52 0.53 5.64
CA ALA A 13 3.75 1.66 4.73
C ALA A 13 5.16 1.63 4.13
N GLN A 14 6.18 1.36 4.96
CA GLN A 14 7.57 1.27 4.50
C GLN A 14 7.78 0.10 3.53
N LEU A 15 7.17 -1.06 3.80
CA LEU A 15 7.23 -2.21 2.89
C LEU A 15 6.62 -1.89 1.52
N TYR A 16 5.48 -1.19 1.48
CA TYR A 16 4.87 -0.77 0.23
C TYR A 16 5.69 0.27 -0.52
N ASP A 17 6.30 1.24 0.17
CA ASP A 17 7.21 2.20 -0.45
C ASP A 17 8.41 1.49 -1.09
N GLN A 18 9.05 0.56 -0.37
CA GLN A 18 10.19 -0.20 -0.90
C GLN A 18 9.79 -0.98 -2.16
N LYS A 19 8.65 -1.67 -2.13
CA LYS A 19 8.16 -2.42 -3.30
C LYS A 19 7.79 -1.49 -4.46
N ALA A 20 7.29 -0.29 -4.17
CA ALA A 20 7.04 0.71 -5.20
C ALA A 20 8.36 1.13 -5.88
N ASP A 21 9.41 1.40 -5.11
CA ASP A 21 10.73 1.78 -5.64
C ASP A 21 11.34 0.68 -6.53
N GLU A 22 11.18 -0.60 -6.14
CA GLU A 22 11.60 -1.75 -6.94
C GLU A 22 10.89 -1.79 -8.30
N LEU A 23 9.56 -1.62 -8.32
CA LEU A 23 8.78 -1.61 -9.57
C LEU A 23 9.12 -0.41 -10.45
N GLN A 24 9.35 0.77 -9.86
CA GLN A 24 9.77 1.96 -10.61
C GLN A 24 11.14 1.75 -11.25
N SER A 25 12.08 1.17 -10.50
CA SER A 25 13.41 0.83 -11.02
C SER A 25 13.33 -0.18 -12.18
N GLU A 26 12.44 -1.18 -12.07
CA GLU A 26 12.19 -2.11 -13.17
C GLU A 26 11.59 -1.40 -14.41
N ALA A 27 10.62 -0.52 -14.21
CA ALA A 27 9.98 0.24 -15.28
C ALA A 27 11.01 1.07 -16.07
N VAL A 28 11.85 1.84 -15.36
CA VAL A 28 12.92 2.65 -15.97
C VAL A 28 13.88 1.77 -16.79
N ARG A 29 14.28 0.60 -16.25
CA ARG A 29 15.17 -0.33 -16.95
C ARG A 29 14.54 -0.86 -18.24
N LEU A 30 13.23 -1.15 -18.24
CA LEU A 30 12.51 -1.61 -19.42
C LEU A 30 12.38 -0.51 -20.48
N GLU A 31 12.10 0.72 -20.05
CA GLU A 31 12.05 1.90 -20.93
C GLU A 31 13.41 2.16 -21.58
N GLN A 32 14.50 2.13 -20.82
CA GLN A 32 15.86 2.28 -21.35
C GLN A 32 16.20 1.21 -22.39
N ARG A 33 15.79 -0.04 -22.16
CA ARG A 33 15.96 -1.13 -23.13
C ARG A 33 15.14 -0.86 -24.40
N ALA A 34 13.90 -0.39 -24.28
CA ALA A 34 13.06 -0.06 -25.42
C ALA A 34 13.65 1.10 -26.24
N ILE A 35 14.16 2.14 -25.57
CA ILE A 35 14.85 3.26 -26.21
C ILE A 35 16.09 2.77 -26.97
N SER A 36 16.90 1.90 -26.35
CA SER A 36 18.09 1.33 -26.99
C SER A 36 17.78 0.52 -28.26
N LEU A 37 16.61 -0.14 -28.33
CA LEU A 37 16.15 -0.80 -29.56
C LEU A 37 15.64 0.18 -30.61
N ALA A 38 15.17 1.37 -30.21
CA ALA A 38 14.69 2.38 -31.15
C ALA A 38 15.84 2.92 -32.01
N GLU A 39 17.05 2.95 -31.46
CA GLU A 39 18.30 3.28 -32.15
C GLU A 39 18.78 2.17 -33.09
N LYS A 40 18.21 0.96 -32.99
CA LYS A 40 18.59 -0.22 -33.78
C LYS A 40 17.38 -0.86 -34.46
N PRO A 41 16.75 -0.20 -35.46
CA PRO A 41 15.51 -0.69 -36.07
C PRO A 41 15.62 -2.09 -36.68
N HIS A 42 16.80 -2.50 -37.17
CA HIS A 42 17.02 -3.84 -37.71
C HIS A 42 16.89 -4.97 -36.67
N MET A 43 17.07 -4.67 -35.38
CA MET A 43 16.92 -5.62 -34.28
C MET A 43 15.45 -5.79 -33.84
N ASP A 44 14.59 -4.82 -34.13
CA ASP A 44 13.14 -4.89 -33.89
C ASP A 44 12.37 -4.14 -35.00
N PRO A 45 12.35 -4.66 -36.25
CA PRO A 45 11.84 -3.91 -37.41
C PRO A 45 10.36 -3.57 -37.32
N LYS A 46 9.59 -4.39 -36.60
CA LYS A 46 8.15 -4.21 -36.39
C LYS A 46 7.83 -3.53 -35.05
N GLY A 47 8.83 -3.25 -34.22
CA GLY A 47 8.65 -2.58 -32.93
C GLY A 47 7.91 -3.41 -31.88
N PHE A 48 7.78 -4.73 -32.06
CA PHE A 48 6.99 -5.58 -31.16
C PHE A 48 7.67 -5.70 -29.79
N THR A 49 8.99 -5.87 -29.77
CA THR A 49 9.76 -5.99 -28.53
C THR A 49 9.74 -4.68 -27.76
N ARG A 50 9.98 -3.56 -28.44
CA ARG A 50 9.83 -2.21 -27.87
C ARG A 50 8.47 -1.98 -27.26
N THR A 51 7.40 -2.24 -28.02
CA THR A 51 6.03 -2.05 -27.57
C THR A 51 5.74 -2.94 -26.36
N GLY A 52 6.17 -4.20 -26.38
CA GLY A 52 6.03 -5.11 -25.25
C GLY A 52 6.71 -4.60 -23.97
N TRP A 53 7.95 -4.13 -24.05
CA TRP A 53 8.64 -3.56 -22.89
C TRP A 53 7.99 -2.29 -22.37
N MET A 54 7.53 -1.40 -23.26
CA MET A 54 6.82 -0.18 -22.86
C MET A 54 5.49 -0.48 -22.16
N LEU A 55 4.75 -1.49 -22.61
CA LEU A 55 3.52 -1.95 -21.96
C LEU A 55 3.80 -2.48 -20.56
N ILE A 56 4.84 -3.31 -20.40
CA ILE A 56 5.25 -3.83 -19.08
C ILE A 56 5.69 -2.68 -18.17
N ALA A 57 6.52 -1.76 -18.65
CA ALA A 57 6.95 -0.58 -17.89
C ALA A 57 5.75 0.26 -17.41
N SER A 58 4.78 0.51 -18.29
CA SER A 58 3.54 1.23 -17.94
C SER A 58 2.75 0.51 -16.85
N SER A 59 2.65 -0.82 -16.92
CA SER A 59 2.02 -1.62 -15.87
C SER A 59 2.77 -1.52 -14.54
N ARG A 60 4.11 -1.50 -14.56
CA ARG A 60 4.94 -1.36 -13.34
C ARG A 60 4.78 0.01 -12.70
N TRP A 61 4.75 1.09 -13.50
CA TRP A 61 4.45 2.43 -13.01
C TRP A 61 3.08 2.51 -12.33
N LYS A 62 2.05 1.90 -12.95
CA LYS A 62 0.71 1.85 -12.37
C LYS A 62 0.71 1.14 -11.02
N SER A 63 1.30 -0.05 -10.93
CA SER A 63 1.36 -0.81 -9.67
C SER A 63 2.19 -0.10 -8.60
N ALA A 64 3.29 0.57 -8.97
CA ALA A 64 4.06 1.38 -8.04
C ALA A 64 3.24 2.55 -7.47
N LYS A 65 2.42 3.19 -8.31
CA LYS A 65 1.51 4.26 -7.87
C LYS A 65 0.49 3.74 -6.85
N GLU A 66 -0.16 2.61 -7.16
CA GLU A 66 -1.13 1.96 -6.26
C GLU A 66 -0.48 1.60 -4.90
N LEU A 67 0.75 1.08 -4.91
CA LEU A 67 1.50 0.80 -3.68
C LEU A 67 1.80 2.07 -2.87
N ARG A 68 2.17 3.18 -3.52
CA ARG A 68 2.40 4.46 -2.83
C ARG A 68 1.12 5.04 -2.24
N GLU A 69 -0.02 4.89 -2.93
CA GLU A 69 -1.33 5.27 -2.39
C GLU A 69 -1.67 4.43 -1.15
N MET A 70 -1.43 3.12 -1.19
CA MET A 70 -1.58 2.26 -0.01
C MET A 70 -0.62 2.64 1.11
N ALA A 71 0.65 2.89 0.82
CA ALA A 71 1.63 3.34 1.80
C ALA A 71 1.20 4.64 2.49
N ALA A 72 0.66 5.60 1.73
CA ALA A 72 0.13 6.85 2.28
C ALA A 72 -1.04 6.63 3.23
N MET A 73 -1.98 5.73 2.89
CA MET A 73 -3.09 5.36 3.77
C MET A 73 -2.60 4.75 5.08
N HIS A 74 -1.71 3.75 5.00
CA HIS A 74 -1.15 3.08 6.18
C HIS A 74 -0.34 4.06 7.04
N ARG A 75 0.43 4.95 6.42
CA ARG A 75 1.21 5.97 7.15
C ARG A 75 0.32 6.98 7.85
N SER A 76 -0.77 7.40 7.22
CA SER A 76 -1.75 8.31 7.82
C SER A 76 -2.42 7.66 9.03
N GLU A 77 -2.89 6.42 8.87
CA GLU A 77 -3.59 5.71 9.94
C GLU A 77 -2.65 5.32 11.08
N GLY A 78 -1.43 4.85 10.77
CA GLY A 78 -0.41 4.54 11.78
C GLY A 78 -0.07 5.75 12.65
N LYS A 79 0.09 6.94 12.04
CA LYS A 79 0.29 8.19 12.78
C LYS A 79 -0.90 8.56 13.65
N ARG A 80 -2.13 8.33 13.18
CA ARG A 80 -3.37 8.57 13.93
C ARG A 80 -3.41 7.69 15.18
N LEU A 81 -3.17 6.38 15.05
CA LEU A 81 -3.19 5.43 16.16
C LEU A 81 -2.11 5.74 17.20
N LEU A 82 -0.88 6.01 16.77
CA LEU A 82 0.20 6.39 17.69
C LEU A 82 -0.09 7.68 18.46
N ALA A 83 -0.79 8.64 17.84
CA ALA A 83 -1.19 9.87 18.50
C ALA A 83 -2.25 9.61 19.59
N LEU A 84 -3.22 8.72 19.33
CA LEU A 84 -4.23 8.32 20.30
C LEU A 84 -3.61 7.58 21.49
N GLU A 85 -2.71 6.63 21.23
CA GLU A 85 -1.95 5.90 22.26
C GLU A 85 -1.17 6.85 23.17
N LYS A 86 -0.54 7.89 22.60
CA LYS A 86 0.25 8.88 23.34
C LYS A 86 -0.61 9.82 24.19
N ASN A 87 -1.84 10.10 23.77
CA ASN A 87 -2.75 11.03 24.45
C ASN A 87 -3.58 10.37 25.56
N GLY A 88 -3.45 9.05 25.77
CA GLY A 88 -4.21 8.32 26.79
C GLY A 88 -5.70 8.14 26.47
N GLU A 89 -6.16 8.66 25.33
CA GLU A 89 -7.46 8.32 24.74
C GLU A 89 -7.33 6.98 24.05
N VAL A 90 -7.48 5.91 24.82
CA VAL A 90 -7.92 4.64 24.24
C VAL A 90 -9.38 4.87 23.88
N PRO A 91 -9.79 4.86 22.60
CA PRO A 91 -11.20 4.75 22.28
C PRO A 91 -11.59 3.35 22.72
N THR A 92 -12.10 3.23 23.95
CA THR A 92 -12.98 2.13 24.29
C THR A 92 -14.15 2.28 23.35
N GLU A 93 -14.19 1.45 22.30
CA GLU A 93 -15.44 1.19 21.61
C GLU A 93 -16.44 0.80 22.70
N ASP A 94 -17.43 1.67 22.91
CA ASP A 94 -18.55 1.45 23.80
C ASP A 94 -19.30 0.20 23.34
N LEU A 95 -18.85 -0.97 23.80
CA LEU A 95 -19.67 -2.16 23.90
C LEU A 95 -20.61 -1.95 25.09
N ASP A 96 -21.56 -1.04 24.91
CA ASP A 96 -22.70 -0.86 25.80
C ASP A 96 -23.52 -2.15 25.80
N LYS A 97 -23.17 -3.01 26.76
CA LYS A 97 -24.10 -3.54 27.76
C LYS A 97 -25.57 -3.47 27.35
N GLU A 98 -26.01 -4.51 26.64
CA GLU A 98 -27.42 -4.92 26.73
C GLU A 98 -27.73 -5.31 28.19
N GLY A 99 -28.30 -4.35 28.90
CA GLY A 99 -29.42 -4.51 29.83
C GLY A 99 -29.43 -5.75 30.73
N ASN A 100 -28.78 -5.64 31.88
CA ASN A 100 -29.22 -6.35 33.08
C ASN A 100 -30.59 -5.78 33.52
N ALA A 101 -31.68 -6.35 33.02
CA ALA A 101 -33.03 -6.06 33.49
C ALA A 101 -33.35 -6.95 34.70
N ALA A 102 -33.13 -6.38 35.88
CA ALA A 102 -33.91 -6.55 37.12
C ALA A 102 -34.18 -7.97 37.68
N GLN A 103 -33.50 -8.25 38.79
CA GLN A 103 -33.98 -9.13 39.86
C GLN A 103 -35.26 -8.60 40.54
N LYS A 104 -35.93 -9.52 41.25
CA LYS A 104 -37.02 -9.43 42.26
C LYS A 104 -38.40 -9.81 41.69
N HIS A 105 -39.11 -10.82 42.18
CA HIS A 105 -39.34 -11.22 43.57
C HIS A 105 -39.54 -12.74 43.71
N GLY A 106 -38.97 -13.30 44.79
CA GLY A 106 -39.44 -14.54 45.40
C GLY A 106 -40.09 -14.21 46.74
N THR A 107 -41.27 -14.78 46.95
CA THR A 107 -41.85 -15.23 48.24
C THR A 107 -42.88 -16.29 47.88
#